data_AF-A0A2D3VVQ7-F1
#
_entry.id   AF-A0A2D3VVQ7-F1
#
_cell.length_a   1.000
_cell.length_b   1.000
_cell.length_c   1.000
_cell.angle_alpha   90.00
_cell.angle_beta   90.00
_cell.angle_gamma   90.00
#
_symmetry.space_group_name_H-M   'P 1'
#
loop_
_entity.id
_entity.type
_entity.pdbx_description
1 polymer ?
#
loop_
_entity_poly.entity_id
_entity_poly.type
_entity_poly.pdbx_seq_one_letter_code
_entity_poly.pdbx_strand_id
1 'polypeptide(L)'
;MAASKKVIESSSRLRYVRAMERFHKSLIAFLSSTAELTKEAYEKKLDAALKVFQRVEAVDLYKGDLQDLENLIKKMISYANSETQIAEIKTDVLYRSNQLEKNKNARRYKKDKHSQSKYEDWE
;
A
#
# COMPACT_ATOMS: atom_id res chain seq x y z
N MET A 1 24.20 -1.94 -24.75
CA MET A 1 23.10 -2.88 -25.07
C MET A 1 21.82 -2.38 -24.43
N ALA A 2 20.74 -2.20 -25.19
CA ALA A 2 19.45 -1.82 -24.61
C ALA A 2 18.82 -3.02 -23.88
N ALA A 3 18.24 -2.79 -22.70
CA ALA A 3 17.51 -3.84 -21.98
C ALA A 3 16.30 -4.32 -22.80
N SER A 4 15.92 -5.59 -22.67
CA SER A 4 14.73 -6.10 -23.37
C SER A 4 13.46 -5.39 -22.88
N LYS A 5 12.46 -5.23 -23.75
CA LYS A 5 11.18 -4.57 -23.41
C LYS A 5 10.55 -5.12 -22.13
N LYS A 6 10.61 -6.44 -21.94
CA LYS A 6 10.12 -7.15 -20.73
C LYS A 6 10.84 -6.71 -19.45
N VAL A 7 12.15 -6.47 -19.52
CA VAL A 7 12.95 -6.00 -18.36
C VAL A 7 12.59 -4.56 -18.02
N ILE A 8 12.36 -3.72 -19.03
CA ILE A 8 11.95 -2.32 -18.84
C ILE A 8 10.57 -2.24 -18.19
N GLU A 9 9.61 -3.02 -18.67
CA GLU A 9 8.24 -3.05 -18.13
C GLU A 9 8.21 -3.57 -16.69
N SER A 10 8.91 -4.67 -16.40
CA SER A 10 8.96 -5.23 -15.05
C SER A 10 9.64 -4.29 -14.04
N SER A 11 10.70 -3.60 -14.46
CA SER A 11 11.37 -2.57 -13.66
C SER A 11 10.45 -1.37 -13.39
N SER A 12 9.70 -0.91 -14.39
CA SER A 12 8.75 0.19 -14.24
C SER A 12 7.59 -0.17 -13.32
N ARG A 13 7.03 -1.38 -13.45
CA ARG A 13 6.03 -1.91 -12.51
C ARG A 13 6.56 -1.97 -11.08
N LEU A 14 7.79 -2.44 -10.88
CA LEU A 14 8.41 -2.48 -9.55
C LEU A 14 8.60 -1.09 -8.95
N ARG A 15 9.01 -0.10 -9.76
CA ARG A 15 9.13 1.30 -9.34
C ARG A 15 7.77 1.87 -8.92
N TYR A 16 6.72 1.62 -9.70
CA TYR A 16 5.36 2.06 -9.39
C TYR A 16 4.84 1.45 -8.08
N VAL A 17 4.99 0.14 -7.90
CA VAL A 17 4.60 -0.54 -6.64
C VAL A 17 5.34 0.05 -5.44
N ARG A 18 6.64 0.28 -5.54
CA ARG A 18 7.42 0.90 -4.46
C ARG A 18 6.98 2.33 -4.16
N ALA A 19 6.60 3.09 -5.19
CA ALA A 19 6.09 4.45 -5.02
C ALA A 19 4.76 4.45 -4.25
N MET A 20 3.84 3.55 -4.60
CA MET A 20 2.57 3.37 -3.88
C MET A 20 2.81 2.97 -2.42
N GLU A 21 3.68 1.99 -2.16
CA GLU A 21 3.99 1.56 -0.79
C GLU A 21 4.61 2.68 0.06
N ARG A 22 5.49 3.49 -0.54
CA ARG A 22 6.09 4.65 0.14
C ARG A 22 5.05 5.71 0.46
N PHE A 23 4.18 6.03 -0.51
CA PHE A 23 3.08 6.98 -0.32
C PHE A 23 2.18 6.53 0.84
N HIS A 24 1.70 5.28 0.78
CA HIS A 24 0.85 4.68 1.79
C HIS A 24 1.51 4.73 3.18
N LYS A 25 2.73 4.22 3.32
CA LYS A 25 3.46 4.20 4.61
C LYS A 25 3.66 5.61 5.16
N SER A 26 3.96 6.59 4.31
CA SER A 26 4.13 7.97 4.75
C SER A 26 2.84 8.58 5.30
N LEU A 27 1.68 8.27 4.71
CA LEU A 27 0.40 8.78 5.20
C LEU A 27 -0.03 8.08 6.48
N ILE A 28 0.13 6.76 6.56
CA ILE A 28 -0.17 6.00 7.77
C ILE A 28 0.67 6.49 8.95
N ALA A 29 1.99 6.65 8.74
CA ALA A 29 2.88 7.17 9.76
C ALA A 29 2.44 8.56 10.26
N PHE A 30 2.03 9.46 9.35
CA PHE A 30 1.52 10.78 9.72
C PHE A 30 0.23 10.68 10.55
N LEU A 31 -0.75 9.90 10.11
CA LEU A 31 -2.04 9.74 10.79
C LEU A 31 -1.89 9.06 12.16
N SER A 32 -0.92 8.16 12.32
CA SER A 32 -0.69 7.44 13.58
C SER A 32 0.13 8.23 14.60
N SER A 33 1.12 9.00 14.14
CA SER A 33 2.09 9.67 15.04
C SER A 33 1.72 11.11 15.41
N THR A 34 0.89 11.78 14.62
CA THR A 34 0.52 13.17 14.88
C THR A 34 -0.58 13.24 15.94
N ALA A 35 -0.33 13.98 17.02
CA ALA A 35 -1.26 14.13 18.15
C ALA A 35 -2.47 15.02 17.81
N GLU A 36 -2.21 16.20 17.23
CA GLU A 36 -3.26 17.13 16.78
C GLU A 36 -3.43 17.01 15.26
N LEU A 37 -4.41 16.21 14.84
CA LEU A 37 -4.75 16.06 13.43
C LEU A 37 -5.70 17.17 12.99
N THR A 38 -5.31 17.90 11.96
CA THR A 38 -6.20 18.83 11.24
C THR A 38 -6.33 18.41 9.79
N LYS A 39 -7.46 18.77 9.17
CA LYS A 39 -7.72 18.48 7.76
C LYS A 39 -6.72 19.19 6.85
N GLU A 40 -6.38 20.44 7.15
CA GLU A 40 -5.34 21.18 6.42
C GLU A 40 -3.97 20.51 6.48
N ALA A 41 -3.58 19.98 7.66
CA ALA A 41 -2.31 19.27 7.79
C ALA A 41 -2.31 17.97 6.98
N TYR A 42 -3.46 17.28 6.92
CA TYR A 42 -3.65 16.11 6.07
C TYR A 42 -3.50 16.45 4.58
N GLU A 43 -4.18 17.49 4.10
CA GLU A 43 -4.09 17.96 2.71
C GLU A 43 -2.66 18.35 2.34
N LYS A 44 -1.98 19.14 3.17
CA LYS A 44 -0.56 19.50 2.97
C LYS A 44 0.34 18.27 2.89
N LYS A 45 0.12 17.30 3.76
CA LYS A 45 0.89 16.05 3.77
C LYS A 45 0.61 15.22 2.50
N LEU A 46 -0.64 15.17 2.09
CA LEU A 46 -1.10 14.44 0.91
C LEU A 46 -0.51 15.04 -0.36
N ASP A 47 -0.52 16.38 -0.51
CA ASP A 47 0.09 17.08 -1.63
C ASP A 47 1.60 16.82 -1.72
N ALA A 48 2.30 16.89 -0.59
CA ALA A 48 3.74 16.59 -0.55
C ALA A 48 4.03 15.14 -0.99
N ALA A 49 3.21 14.19 -0.55
CA ALA A 49 3.34 12.79 -0.93
C ALA A 49 2.98 12.55 -2.41
N LEU A 50 1.92 13.20 -2.91
CA LEU A 50 1.48 13.13 -4.30
C LEU A 50 2.53 13.65 -5.27
N LYS A 51 3.18 14.78 -4.95
CA LYS A 51 4.27 15.34 -5.78
C LYS A 51 5.41 14.36 -6.00
N VAL A 52 5.68 13.46 -5.04
CA VAL A 52 6.69 12.41 -5.18
C VAL A 52 6.14 11.22 -5.95
N PHE A 53 4.89 10.83 -5.67
CA PHE A 53 4.22 9.70 -6.32
C PHE A 53 4.03 9.90 -7.83
N GLN A 54 3.61 11.10 -8.25
CA GLN A 54 3.37 11.48 -9.65
C GLN A 54 4.62 11.50 -10.52
N ARG A 55 5.84 11.43 -9.94
CA ARG A 55 7.09 11.31 -10.70
C ARG A 55 7.29 9.93 -11.31
N VAL A 56 6.49 8.96 -10.90
CA VAL A 56 6.56 7.58 -11.39
C VAL A 56 5.36 7.33 -12.28
N GLU A 57 5.63 6.82 -13.49
CA GLU A 57 4.58 6.45 -14.44
C GLU A 57 3.65 5.39 -13.84
N ALA A 58 2.35 5.63 -14.00
CA ALA A 58 1.33 4.67 -13.60
C ALA A 58 1.41 3.45 -14.51
N VAL A 59 1.31 2.27 -13.90
CA VAL A 59 1.31 0.98 -14.61
C VAL A 59 0.13 0.18 -14.10
N ASP A 60 -0.59 -0.48 -14.99
CA ASP A 60 -1.70 -1.34 -14.62
C ASP A 60 -1.26 -2.50 -13.72
N LEU A 61 -2.02 -2.71 -12.65
CA LEU A 61 -1.81 -3.77 -11.69
C LEU A 61 -3.00 -4.72 -11.72
N TYR A 62 -2.71 -5.98 -12.03
CA TYR A 62 -3.75 -7.02 -12.22
C TYR A 62 -3.86 -7.98 -11.03
N LYS A 63 -3.15 -7.72 -9.93
CA LYS A 63 -3.00 -8.68 -8.82
C LYS A 63 -3.53 -8.13 -7.50
N GLY A 64 -4.63 -8.71 -7.02
CA GLY A 64 -5.08 -8.72 -5.61
C GLY A 64 -4.68 -7.52 -4.76
N ASP A 65 -3.79 -7.74 -3.78
CA ASP A 65 -3.34 -6.71 -2.82
C ASP A 65 -2.76 -5.45 -3.42
N LEU A 66 -2.19 -5.52 -4.62
CA LEU A 66 -1.68 -4.33 -5.30
C LEU A 66 -2.84 -3.44 -5.76
N GLN A 67 -3.96 -4.04 -6.20
CA GLN A 67 -5.19 -3.30 -6.48
C GLN A 67 -5.84 -2.79 -5.20
N ASP A 68 -5.84 -3.58 -4.12
CA ASP A 68 -6.34 -3.11 -2.81
C ASP A 68 -5.54 -1.89 -2.30
N LEU A 69 -4.21 -1.92 -2.46
CA LEU A 69 -3.34 -0.80 -2.15
C LEU A 69 -3.64 0.41 -3.03
N GLU A 70 -3.81 0.21 -4.34
CA GLU A 70 -4.15 1.28 -5.27
C GLU A 70 -5.50 1.91 -4.93
N ASN A 71 -6.51 1.10 -4.62
CA ASN A 71 -7.84 1.55 -4.21
C ASN A 71 -7.79 2.33 -2.90
N LEU A 72 -6.98 1.89 -1.94
CA LEU A 72 -6.77 2.64 -0.69
C LEU A 72 -6.12 4.00 -0.95
N ILE A 73 -5.12 4.07 -1.84
CA ILE A 73 -4.48 5.33 -2.24
C ILE A 73 -5.50 6.28 -2.90
N LYS A 74 -6.30 5.79 -3.86
CA LYS A 74 -7.38 6.58 -4.48
C LYS A 74 -8.36 7.09 -3.44
N LYS A 75 -8.70 6.26 -2.45
CA LYS A 75 -9.60 6.65 -1.36
C LYS A 75 -8.98 7.75 -0.48
N MET A 76 -7.70 7.62 -0.10
CA MET A 76 -6.97 8.67 0.62
C MET A 76 -7.00 10.00 -0.14
N ILE A 77 -6.75 9.98 -1.46
CA ILE A 77 -6.82 11.18 -2.30
C ILE A 77 -8.23 11.77 -2.32
N SER A 78 -9.26 10.93 -2.41
CA SER A 78 -10.66 11.39 -2.40
C SER A 78 -11.05 12.11 -1.11
N TYR A 79 -10.44 11.76 0.03
CA TYR A 79 -10.71 12.39 1.32
C TYR A 79 -10.22 13.83 1.43
N ALA A 80 -9.25 14.24 0.61
CA ALA A 80 -8.82 15.64 0.57
C ALA A 80 -9.95 16.57 0.09
N ASN A 81 -10.79 16.08 -0.85
CA ASN A 81 -11.86 16.89 -1.45
C ASN A 81 -13.24 16.64 -0.80
N SER A 82 -13.36 15.73 0.17
CA SER A 82 -14.63 15.44 0.82
C SER A 82 -14.84 16.29 2.07
N GLU A 83 -16.08 16.46 2.52
CA GLU A 83 -16.40 17.12 3.80
C GLU A 83 -16.19 16.22 5.02
N THR A 84 -15.59 15.05 4.83
CA THR A 84 -15.36 14.05 5.88
C THR A 84 -14.46 14.60 6.98
N GLN A 85 -14.81 14.34 8.24
CA GLN A 85 -14.02 14.79 9.37
C GLN A 85 -12.69 14.03 9.45
N ILE A 86 -11.64 14.71 9.89
CA ILE A 86 -10.29 14.13 9.96
C ILE A 86 -10.20 12.90 10.88
N ALA A 87 -11.02 12.85 11.93
CA ALA A 87 -11.11 11.70 12.81
C ALA A 87 -11.64 10.46 12.08
N GLU A 88 -12.69 10.62 11.27
CA GLU A 88 -13.27 9.55 10.45
C GLU A 88 -12.32 9.11 9.34
N ILE A 89 -11.62 10.06 8.70
CA ILE A 89 -10.58 9.75 7.71
C ILE A 89 -9.50 8.89 8.36
N LYS A 90 -9.01 9.28 9.55
CA LYS A 90 -7.98 8.53 10.27
C LYS A 90 -8.45 7.10 10.59
N THR A 91 -9.67 6.93 11.12
CA THR A 91 -10.16 5.60 11.50
C THR A 91 -10.36 4.69 10.28
N ASP A 92 -10.98 5.18 9.20
CA ASP A 92 -11.17 4.39 7.97
C ASP A 92 -9.84 4.02 7.32
N VAL A 93 -8.93 4.98 7.18
CA VAL A 93 -7.62 4.76 6.55
C VAL A 93 -6.78 3.74 7.34
N LEU A 94 -6.71 3.86 8.67
CA LEU A 94 -5.97 2.91 9.50
C LEU A 94 -6.61 1.52 9.48
N TYR A 95 -7.95 1.45 9.51
CA TYR A 95 -8.67 0.18 9.39
C TYR A 95 -8.36 -0.53 8.07
N ARG A 96 -8.48 0.17 6.94
CA ARG A 96 -8.19 -0.39 5.61
C ARG A 96 -6.72 -0.80 5.47
N SER A 97 -5.79 0.00 5.98
CA SER A 97 -4.37 -0.37 6.03
C SER A 97 -4.14 -1.67 6.79
N ASN A 98 -4.81 -1.85 7.93
CA ASN A 98 -4.73 -3.10 8.69
C ASN A 98 -5.32 -4.29 7.94
N GLN A 99 -6.44 -4.11 7.23
CA GLN A 99 -7.02 -5.17 6.40
C GLN A 99 -6.09 -5.56 5.23
N LEU A 100 -5.44 -4.57 4.60
CA LEU A 100 -4.46 -4.82 3.55
C LEU A 100 -3.30 -5.70 4.06
N GLU A 101 -2.74 -5.36 5.22
CA GLU A 101 -1.66 -6.16 5.82
C GLU A 101 -2.12 -7.56 6.24
N LYS A 102 -3.35 -7.71 6.77
CA LYS A 102 -3.95 -9.03 7.02
C LYS A 102 -4.07 -9.86 5.74
N ASN A 103 -4.56 -9.28 4.64
CA ASN A 103 -4.70 -9.96 3.35
C ASN A 103 -3.35 -10.34 2.72
N LYS A 104 -2.32 -9.51 2.91
CA LYS A 104 -0.94 -9.84 2.52
C LYS A 104 -0.40 -11.01 3.33
N ASN A 105 -0.59 -11.00 4.65
CA ASN A 105 -0.10 -12.05 5.53
C ASN A 105 -0.81 -13.38 5.29
N ALA A 106 -2.14 -13.37 5.11
CA ALA A 106 -2.92 -14.58 4.83
C ALA A 106 -2.46 -15.30 3.55
N ARG A 107 -2.12 -14.55 2.49
CA ARG A 107 -1.61 -15.14 1.23
C ARG A 107 -0.17 -15.66 1.33
N ARG A 108 0.64 -15.08 2.23
CA ARG A 108 2.03 -15.52 2.48
C ARG A 108 2.10 -16.70 3.44
N TYR A 109 1.11 -16.84 4.32
CA TYR A 109 1.01 -17.93 5.27
C TYR A 109 0.78 -19.26 4.54
N LYS A 110 1.67 -20.22 4.73
CA LYS A 110 1.53 -21.58 4.22
C LYS A 110 1.58 -22.54 5.41
N LYS A 111 0.40 -22.98 5.87
CA LYS A 111 0.25 -24.00 6.94
C LYS A 111 1.04 -25.28 6.62
N ASP A 112 1.14 -25.62 5.34
CA ASP A 112 1.87 -26.78 4.81
C ASP A 112 3.40 -26.72 5.00
N LYS A 113 3.98 -25.57 5.39
CA LYS A 113 5.40 -25.52 5.80
C LYS A 113 5.64 -26.11 7.19
N HIS A 114 4.58 -26.40 7.94
CA HIS A 114 4.61 -27.01 9.27
C HIS A 114 4.02 -28.42 9.28
N SER A 115 3.67 -28.98 8.11
CA SER A 115 3.14 -30.34 7.96
C SER A 115 4.20 -31.38 7.60
N GLN A 116 5.50 -31.03 7.56
CA GLN A 116 6.54 -32.05 7.40
C GLN A 116 6.48 -33.03 8.58
N SER A 117 6.01 -34.21 8.21
CA SER A 117 5.98 -35.49 8.92
C SER A 117 7.21 -35.66 9.80
N LYS A 118 7.03 -35.54 11.12
CA LYS A 118 8.00 -36.05 12.11
C LYS A 118 8.11 -37.60 12.10
N TYR A 119 7.56 -38.27 11.09
CA TYR A 119 7.37 -39.73 11.05
C TYR A 119 7.62 -40.30 9.64
N GLU A 120 8.59 -39.77 8.90
CA GLU A 120 9.02 -40.36 7.62
C GLU A 120 10.36 -41.12 7.71
N ASP A 121 10.90 -41.31 8.92
CA ASP A 121 12.13 -42.07 9.19
C ASP A 121 11.86 -43.36 10.01
N TRP A 122 10.82 -44.10 9.64
CA TRP A 122 10.65 -45.51 9.97
C TRP A 122 10.06 -46.17 8.73
N GLU A 123 10.93 -46.70 7.86
CA GLU A 123 10.88 -48.04 7.25
C GLU A 123 12.29 -48.40 6.76
#